data_AF-A0A4R1K6Z9-F1
#
_entry.id   AF-A0A4R1K6Z9-F1
#
_cell.length_a   1.000
_cell.length_b   1.000
_cell.length_c   1.000
_cell.angle_alpha   90.00
_cell.angle_beta   90.00
_cell.angle_gamma   90.00
#
_symmetry.space_group_name_H-M   'P 1'
#
loop_
_entity.id
_entity.type
_entity.pdbx_description
1 polymer ?
#
loop_
_entity_poly.entity_id
_entity_poly.type
_entity_poly.pdbx_seq_one_letter_code
_entity_poly.pdbx_strand_id
1 'polypeptide(L)'
;MNKIIITAVIAAAFVLPVHGENLADLQAISKQLDVRKKELDNREKAVRQKEDRLKALEDNLIQKEIDIRKMQEAVNARLKEIKVQEDANLDKLAKDYNSAKAKSAAQVIVKMDLDKAVQLFQRLPSMTAGKILSAMGTLDPAFAAKISEKLTPEKIQGVQN
;
A
#
# COMPACT_ATOMS: atom_id res chain seq x y z
N MET A 1 0.69 -101.30 -38.41
CA MET A 1 1.16 -100.08 -39.10
C MET A 1 0.02 -99.06 -39.07
N ASN A 2 0.35 -97.85 -38.64
CA ASN A 2 -0.50 -96.74 -38.20
C ASN A 2 -1.53 -96.25 -39.24
N LYS A 3 -2.82 -96.06 -38.87
CA LYS A 3 -3.76 -95.05 -39.44
C LYS A 3 -4.90 -94.72 -38.44
N ILE A 4 -4.71 -93.63 -37.69
CA ILE A 4 -5.61 -92.46 -37.51
C ILE A 4 -7.12 -92.80 -37.47
N ILE A 5 -7.74 -92.92 -36.28
CA ILE A 5 -8.41 -91.84 -35.51
C ILE A 5 -9.57 -91.20 -36.30
N ILE A 6 -10.78 -91.32 -35.73
CA ILE A 6 -11.87 -90.32 -35.58
C ILE A 6 -13.21 -91.06 -35.69
N THR A 7 -13.72 -91.53 -34.55
CA THR A 7 -15.17 -91.53 -34.29
C THR A 7 -15.41 -91.54 -32.79
N ALA A 8 -15.87 -90.39 -32.30
CA ALA A 8 -16.82 -90.21 -31.21
C ALA A 8 -16.65 -91.08 -29.95
N VAL A 9 -15.80 -90.65 -29.03
CA VAL A 9 -16.11 -90.81 -27.61
C VAL A 9 -15.62 -89.56 -26.87
N ILE A 10 -16.50 -89.05 -25.99
CA ILE A 10 -16.22 -88.09 -24.92
C ILE A 10 -16.20 -86.61 -25.35
N ALA A 11 -17.41 -86.12 -25.64
CA ALA A 11 -17.83 -84.85 -25.09
C ALA A 11 -17.75 -84.93 -23.55
N ALA A 12 -16.60 -84.60 -22.97
CA ALA A 12 -16.46 -84.22 -21.57
C ALA A 12 -15.03 -83.72 -21.31
N ALA A 13 -14.96 -82.61 -20.60
CA ALA A 13 -13.81 -82.22 -19.79
C ALA A 13 -12.52 -81.85 -20.52
N PHE A 14 -12.54 -80.71 -21.21
CA PHE A 14 -11.42 -79.77 -21.05
C PHE A 14 -11.95 -78.34 -20.94
N VAL A 15 -12.88 -78.15 -19.99
CA VAL A 15 -13.08 -76.83 -19.37
C VAL A 15 -11.90 -76.69 -18.41
N LEU A 16 -10.85 -75.99 -18.83
CA LEU A 16 -9.87 -75.49 -17.86
C LEU A 16 -10.66 -74.66 -16.84
N PRO A 17 -10.48 -74.87 -15.52
CA PRO A 17 -11.01 -73.94 -14.55
C PRO A 17 -10.28 -72.62 -14.76
N VAL A 18 -10.91 -71.70 -15.49
CA VAL A 18 -10.58 -70.27 -15.37
C VAL A 18 -10.76 -69.97 -13.89
N HIS A 19 -9.64 -69.79 -13.20
CA HIS A 19 -9.61 -69.61 -11.76
C HIS A 19 -10.50 -68.42 -11.43
N GLY A 20 -11.64 -68.68 -10.78
CA GLY A 20 -12.65 -67.69 -10.40
C GLY A 20 -12.14 -66.60 -9.44
N GLU A 21 -10.92 -66.73 -8.93
CA GLU A 21 -10.23 -65.70 -8.14
C GLU A 21 -9.86 -64.47 -8.98
N ASN A 22 -9.48 -64.66 -10.27
CA ASN A 22 -8.94 -63.58 -11.10
C ASN A 22 -10.02 -62.55 -11.54
N LEU A 23 -11.28 -62.98 -11.69
CA LEU A 23 -12.40 -62.09 -12.05
C LEU A 23 -12.89 -61.25 -10.87
N ALA A 24 -12.90 -61.84 -9.66
CA ALA A 24 -13.27 -61.15 -8.43
C ALA A 24 -12.24 -60.07 -8.07
N ASP A 25 -10.95 -60.36 -8.22
CA ASP A 25 -9.86 -59.41 -8.01
C ASP A 25 -9.90 -58.25 -9.02
N LEU A 26 -10.22 -58.53 -10.29
CA LEU A 26 -10.35 -57.49 -11.32
C LEU A 26 -11.53 -56.55 -11.05
N GLN A 27 -12.65 -57.09 -10.57
CA GLN A 27 -13.82 -56.30 -10.17
C GLN A 27 -13.53 -55.45 -8.93
N ALA A 28 -12.78 -55.98 -7.96
CA ALA A 28 -12.35 -55.24 -6.78
C ALA A 28 -11.39 -54.08 -7.14
N ILE A 29 -10.42 -54.33 -8.02
CA ILE A 29 -9.49 -53.31 -8.54
C ILE A 29 -10.25 -52.23 -9.31
N SER A 30 -11.18 -52.59 -10.20
CA SER A 30 -11.99 -51.62 -10.94
C SER A 30 -12.80 -50.73 -9.99
N LYS A 31 -13.41 -51.30 -8.96
CA LYS A 31 -14.17 -50.54 -7.97
C LYS A 31 -13.27 -49.60 -7.16
N GLN A 32 -12.06 -50.02 -6.80
CA GLN A 32 -11.07 -49.17 -6.13
C GLN A 32 -10.61 -48.02 -7.03
N LEU A 33 -10.37 -48.28 -8.32
CA LEU A 33 -10.01 -47.25 -9.30
C LEU A 33 -11.13 -46.23 -9.48
N ASP A 34 -12.39 -46.66 -9.53
CA ASP A 34 -13.54 -45.75 -9.62
C ASP A 34 -13.67 -44.84 -8.38
N VAL A 35 -13.44 -45.40 -7.18
CA VAL A 35 -13.42 -44.63 -5.94
C VAL A 35 -12.28 -43.61 -5.96
N ARG A 36 -11.07 -44.03 -6.36
CA ARG A 36 -9.92 -43.12 -6.50
C ARG A 36 -10.14 -42.04 -7.54
N LYS A 37 -10.74 -42.37 -8.68
CA LYS A 37 -11.07 -41.40 -9.72
C LYS A 37 -12.05 -40.34 -9.20
N LYS A 38 -13.11 -40.76 -8.51
CA LYS A 38 -14.05 -39.81 -7.89
C LYS A 38 -13.40 -38.94 -6.81
N GLU A 39 -12.50 -39.51 -6.01
CA GLU A 39 -11.73 -38.76 -5.02
C GLU A 39 -10.85 -37.69 -5.70
N LEU A 40 -10.13 -38.06 -6.76
CA LEU A 40 -9.29 -37.15 -7.53
C LEU A 40 -10.12 -36.07 -8.24
N ASP A 41 -11.24 -36.41 -8.87
CA ASP A 41 -12.13 -35.46 -9.53
C ASP A 41 -12.68 -34.42 -8.53
N ASN A 42 -13.04 -34.86 -7.32
CA ASN A 42 -13.50 -33.97 -6.26
C ASN A 42 -12.38 -33.04 -5.76
N ARG A 43 -11.16 -33.58 -5.60
CA ARG A 43 -10.00 -32.78 -5.23
C ARG A 43 -9.65 -31.76 -6.31
N GLU A 44 -9.69 -32.15 -7.58
CA GLU A 44 -9.42 -31.26 -8.70
C GLU A 44 -10.44 -30.11 -8.73
N LYS A 45 -11.73 -30.41 -8.58
CA LYS A 45 -12.77 -29.37 -8.49
C LYS A 45 -12.53 -28.42 -7.32
N ALA A 46 -12.18 -28.95 -6.14
CA ALA A 46 -11.91 -28.13 -4.97
C ALA A 46 -10.65 -27.25 -5.15
N VAL A 47 -9.62 -27.75 -5.84
CA VAL A 47 -8.42 -26.98 -6.17
C VAL A 47 -8.75 -25.87 -7.16
N ARG A 48 -9.44 -26.18 -8.26
CA ARG A 48 -9.88 -25.18 -9.26
C ARG A 48 -10.70 -24.05 -8.63
N GLN A 49 -11.65 -24.38 -7.75
CA GLN A 49 -12.43 -23.36 -7.03
C GLN A 49 -11.57 -22.46 -6.13
N LYS A 50 -10.52 -23.01 -5.51
CA LYS A 50 -9.57 -22.23 -4.72
C LYS A 50 -8.71 -21.33 -5.60
N GLU A 51 -8.25 -21.84 -6.74
CA GLU A 51 -7.46 -21.08 -7.72
C GLU A 51 -8.28 -19.89 -8.27
N ASP A 52 -9.52 -20.12 -8.68
CA ASP A 52 -10.41 -19.06 -9.16
C ASP A 52 -10.65 -18.00 -8.09
N ARG A 53 -10.85 -18.42 -6.83
CA ARG A 53 -11.01 -17.50 -5.70
C ARG A 53 -9.73 -16.71 -5.41
N LEU A 54 -8.57 -17.36 -5.46
CA LEU A 54 -7.28 -16.71 -5.23
C LEU A 54 -7.01 -15.67 -6.31
N LYS A 55 -7.27 -16.00 -7.57
CA LYS A 55 -7.14 -15.06 -8.68
C LYS A 55 -8.04 -13.84 -8.53
N ALA A 56 -9.31 -14.05 -8.15
CA ALA A 56 -10.22 -12.93 -7.90
C ALA A 56 -9.75 -12.03 -6.73
N LEU A 57 -9.15 -12.62 -5.70
CA LEU A 57 -8.56 -11.86 -4.59
C LEU A 57 -7.30 -11.10 -5.02
N GLU A 58 -6.44 -11.73 -5.83
CA GLU A 58 -5.24 -11.11 -6.40
C GLU A 58 -5.60 -9.90 -7.27
N ASP A 59 -6.54 -10.06 -8.19
CA ASP A 59 -7.05 -8.97 -9.02
C ASP A 59 -7.63 -7.83 -8.16
N ASN A 60 -8.35 -8.16 -7.08
CA ASN A 60 -8.87 -7.17 -6.15
C ASN A 60 -7.77 -6.42 -5.39
N LEU A 61 -6.72 -7.12 -4.97
CA LEU A 61 -5.57 -6.53 -4.28
C LEU A 61 -4.79 -5.60 -5.21
N ILE A 62 -4.56 -6.02 -6.46
CA ILE A 62 -3.91 -5.18 -7.48
C ILE A 62 -4.73 -3.90 -7.70
N GLN A 63 -6.05 -4.01 -7.83
CA GLN A 63 -6.90 -2.83 -8.00
C GLN A 63 -6.83 -1.89 -6.79
N LYS A 64 -6.89 -2.43 -5.56
CA LYS A 64 -6.74 -1.65 -4.33
C LYS A 64 -5.39 -0.96 -4.25
N GLU A 65 -4.32 -1.62 -4.66
CA GLU A 65 -2.98 -1.03 -4.69
C GLU A 65 -2.91 0.15 -5.66
N ILE A 66 -3.47 0.00 -6.87
CA ILE A 66 -3.56 1.07 -7.85
C ILE A 66 -4.35 2.26 -7.28
N ASP A 67 -5.48 2.00 -6.63
CA ASP A 67 -6.32 3.06 -6.06
C ASP A 67 -5.59 3.80 -4.93
N ILE A 68 -4.88 3.08 -4.05
CA ILE A 68 -4.06 3.67 -2.98
C ILE A 68 -2.97 4.56 -3.59
N ARG A 69 -2.25 4.08 -4.60
CA ARG A 69 -1.20 4.88 -5.27
C ARG A 69 -1.77 6.17 -5.87
N LYS A 70 -2.92 6.09 -6.55
CA LYS A 70 -3.62 7.28 -7.09
C LYS A 70 -4.02 8.25 -6.00
N MET A 71 -4.53 7.76 -4.87
CA MET A 71 -4.89 8.62 -3.73
C MET A 71 -3.64 9.30 -3.15
N GLN A 72 -2.53 8.58 -2.98
CA GLN A 72 -1.26 9.14 -2.51
C GLN A 72 -0.75 10.24 -3.46
N GLU A 73 -0.77 10.00 -4.77
CA GLU A 73 -0.37 10.99 -5.77
C GLU A 73 -1.27 12.24 -5.72
N ALA A 74 -2.59 12.05 -5.63
CA ALA A 74 -3.54 13.16 -5.54
C ALA A 74 -3.36 13.99 -4.26
N VAL A 75 -3.11 13.33 -3.12
CA VAL A 75 -2.83 14.01 -1.85
C VAL A 75 -1.51 14.80 -1.94
N ASN A 76 -0.44 14.18 -2.45
CA ASN A 76 0.84 14.86 -2.62
C ASN A 76 0.76 16.06 -3.57
N ALA A 77 0.00 15.93 -4.67
CA ALA A 77 -0.23 17.02 -5.60
C ALA A 77 -0.97 18.19 -4.92
N ARG A 78 -2.06 17.91 -4.20
CA ARG A 78 -2.81 18.94 -3.45
C ARG A 78 -1.96 19.60 -2.36
N LEU A 79 -1.16 18.82 -1.63
CA LEU A 79 -0.26 19.38 -0.61
C LEU A 79 0.79 20.31 -1.24
N LYS A 80 1.32 19.96 -2.41
CA LYS A 80 2.24 20.82 -3.15
C LYS A 80 1.56 22.11 -3.61
N GLU A 81 0.34 22.02 -4.14
CA GLU A 81 -0.44 23.18 -4.56
C GLU A 81 -0.75 24.12 -3.39
N ILE A 82 -1.18 23.57 -2.24
CA ILE A 82 -1.41 24.33 -1.01
C ILE A 82 -0.13 25.05 -0.59
N LYS A 83 1.01 24.36 -0.55
CA LYS A 83 2.30 24.99 -0.20
C LYS A 83 2.67 26.13 -1.14
N VAL A 84 2.52 25.94 -2.45
CA VAL A 84 2.81 26.99 -3.44
C VAL A 84 1.90 28.21 -3.21
N GLN A 85 0.62 27.99 -2.92
CA GLN A 85 -0.31 29.09 -2.65
C GLN A 85 -0.02 29.79 -1.32
N GLU A 86 0.31 29.03 -0.27
CA GLU A 86 0.73 29.56 1.03
C GLU A 86 2.01 30.39 0.90
N ASP A 87 3.02 29.88 0.21
CA ASP A 87 4.27 30.59 -0.07
C ASP A 87 4.02 31.88 -0.85
N ALA A 88 3.22 31.84 -1.91
CA ALA A 88 2.87 33.04 -2.69
C ALA A 88 2.13 34.09 -1.85
N ASN A 89 1.21 33.65 -0.98
CA ASN A 89 0.49 34.55 -0.07
C ASN A 89 1.44 35.19 0.96
N LEU A 90 2.36 34.40 1.53
CA LEU A 90 3.34 34.88 2.49
C LEU A 90 4.37 35.83 1.84
N ASP A 91 4.80 35.54 0.61
CA ASP A 91 5.70 36.41 -0.15
C ASP A 91 5.05 37.75 -0.46
N LYS A 92 3.78 37.74 -0.86
CA LYS A 92 3.00 38.96 -1.04
C LYS A 92 2.91 39.76 0.25
N LEU A 93 2.59 39.08 1.36
CA LEU A 93 2.49 39.72 2.67
C LEU A 93 3.84 40.32 3.12
N ALA A 94 4.94 39.59 2.91
CA ALA A 94 6.28 40.08 3.19
C ALA A 94 6.62 41.32 2.35
N LYS A 95 6.24 41.34 1.07
CA LYS A 95 6.41 42.51 0.19
C LYS A 95 5.63 43.72 0.70
N ASP A 96 4.37 43.53 1.08
CA ASP A 96 3.51 44.58 1.62
C ASP A 96 4.12 45.18 2.92
N TYR A 97 4.59 44.31 3.82
CA TYR A 97 5.24 44.77 5.06
C TYR A 97 6.65 45.33 4.86
N ASN A 98 7.36 44.94 3.80
CA ASN A 98 8.67 45.50 3.49
C ASN A 98 8.58 46.99 3.12
N SER A 99 7.50 47.40 2.48
CA SER A 99 7.22 48.81 2.17
C SER A 99 6.48 49.56 3.29
N ALA A 100 5.99 48.85 4.31
CA ALA A 100 5.26 49.43 5.42
C ALA A 100 6.19 50.14 6.43
N LYS A 101 5.63 51.10 7.18
CA LYS A 101 6.33 51.73 8.30
C LYS A 101 6.49 50.71 9.43
N ALA A 102 7.73 50.51 9.90
CA ALA A 102 8.06 49.50 10.91
C ALA A 102 7.19 49.57 12.17
N LYS A 103 6.91 50.77 12.68
CA LYS A 103 6.07 50.97 13.87
C LYS A 103 4.62 50.52 13.66
N SER A 104 4.06 50.77 12.47
CA SER A 104 2.69 50.34 12.13
C SER A 104 2.63 48.84 11.92
N ALA A 105 3.64 48.25 11.27
CA ALA A 105 3.73 46.81 11.08
C ALA A 105 3.82 46.07 12.43
N ALA A 106 4.65 46.57 13.34
CA ALA A 106 4.81 46.01 14.68
C ALA A 106 3.49 45.96 15.47
N GLN A 107 2.66 47.01 15.39
CA GLN A 107 1.35 47.05 16.07
C GLN A 107 0.37 45.99 15.59
N VAL A 108 0.49 45.55 14.34
CA VAL A 108 -0.33 44.48 13.77
C VAL A 108 0.28 43.11 14.08
N ILE A 109 1.58 42.95 13.84
CA ILE A 109 2.27 41.66 13.98
C ILE A 109 2.29 41.16 15.42
N VAL A 110 2.35 42.05 16.42
CA VAL A 110 2.30 41.67 17.84
C VAL A 110 0.98 40.99 18.25
N LYS A 111 -0.08 41.16 17.45
CA LYS A 111 -1.39 40.51 17.66
C LYS A 111 -1.59 39.28 16.78
N MET A 112 -0.59 38.94 15.97
CA MET A 112 -0.63 37.79 15.08
C MET A 112 -0.31 36.51 15.86
N ASP A 113 -0.74 35.37 15.33
CA ASP A 113 -0.23 34.08 15.77
C ASP A 113 1.30 33.99 15.61
N LEU A 114 1.96 33.38 16.59
CA LEU A 114 3.41 33.33 16.67
C LEU A 114 4.04 32.64 15.45
N ASP A 115 3.47 31.53 15.00
CA ASP A 115 4.06 30.75 13.90
C ASP A 115 3.90 31.48 12.56
N LYS A 116 2.76 32.17 12.36
CA LYS A 116 2.56 33.04 11.19
C LYS A 116 3.51 34.24 11.19
N ALA A 117 3.74 34.85 12.34
CA ALA A 117 4.70 35.95 12.47
C ALA A 117 6.11 35.46 12.11
N VAL A 118 6.55 34.31 12.63
CA VAL A 118 7.85 33.71 12.29
C VAL A 118 7.97 33.45 10.79
N GLN A 119 6.97 32.85 10.14
CA GLN A 119 6.98 32.59 8.70
C GLN A 119 7.08 33.87 7.85
N LEU A 120 6.43 34.95 8.30
CA LEU A 120 6.55 36.26 7.69
C LEU A 120 7.99 36.82 7.85
N PHE A 121 8.54 36.75 9.06
CA PHE A 121 9.90 37.22 9.34
C PHE A 121 10.98 36.47 8.56
N GLN A 122 10.81 35.17 8.30
CA GLN A 122 11.72 34.38 7.46
C GLN A 122 11.79 34.89 6.02
N ARG A 123 10.75 35.57 5.53
CA ARG A 123 10.65 36.09 4.16
C ARG A 123 10.94 37.60 4.07
N LEU A 124 11.04 38.30 5.20
CA LEU A 124 11.37 39.72 5.23
C LEU A 124 12.87 39.95 5.04
N PRO A 125 13.29 41.01 4.33
CA PRO A 125 14.69 41.41 4.31
C PRO A 125 15.19 41.70 5.73
N SER A 126 16.40 41.24 6.05
CA SER A 126 17.00 41.33 7.40
C SER A 126 16.92 42.73 8.01
N MET A 127 17.16 43.79 7.22
CA MET A 127 17.04 45.17 7.70
C MET A 127 15.62 45.56 8.11
N THR A 128 14.61 45.18 7.31
CA THR A 128 13.21 45.49 7.61
C THR A 128 12.71 44.66 8.79
N ALA A 129 13.06 43.37 8.82
CA ALA A 129 12.82 42.49 9.96
C ALA A 129 13.38 43.06 11.26
N GLY A 130 14.65 43.48 11.28
CA GLY A 130 15.28 44.08 12.47
C GLY A 130 14.58 45.35 12.95
N LYS A 131 14.17 46.24 12.03
CA LYS A 131 13.40 47.46 12.37
C LYS A 131 12.03 47.13 12.96
N ILE A 132 11.32 46.14 12.41
CA ILE A 132 10.02 45.72 12.92
C ILE A 132 10.17 45.04 14.28
N LEU A 133 11.13 44.13 14.46
CA LEU A 133 11.43 43.49 15.76
C LEU A 133 11.78 44.52 16.83
N SER A 134 12.60 45.52 16.50
CA SER A 134 12.92 46.60 17.44
C SER A 134 11.68 47.39 17.85
N ALA A 135 10.80 47.75 16.90
CA ALA A 135 9.53 48.39 17.20
C ALA A 135 8.58 47.49 18.01
N MET A 136 8.53 46.19 17.73
CA MET A 136 7.77 45.21 18.51
C MET A 136 8.30 45.07 19.93
N GLY A 137 9.62 45.14 20.13
CA GLY A 137 10.22 45.12 21.47
C GLY A 137 9.77 46.26 22.38
N THR A 138 9.25 47.36 21.81
CA THR A 138 8.63 48.44 22.60
C THR A 138 7.17 48.18 22.97
N LEU A 139 6.50 47.26 22.27
CA LEU A 139 5.08 46.94 22.44
C LEU A 139 4.89 45.67 23.27
N ASP A 140 5.59 44.60 22.90
CA ASP A 140 5.63 43.31 23.60
C ASP A 140 7.03 42.68 23.45
N PRO A 141 7.92 42.91 24.43
CA PRO A 141 9.26 42.34 24.43
C PRO A 141 9.26 40.80 24.45
N ALA A 142 8.30 40.18 25.15
CA ALA A 142 8.25 38.73 25.30
C ALA A 142 7.89 38.05 23.98
N PHE A 143 6.93 38.60 23.25
CA PHE A 143 6.55 38.09 21.93
C PHE A 143 7.69 38.29 20.90
N ALA A 144 8.35 39.45 20.90
CA ALA A 144 9.51 39.70 20.03
C ALA A 144 10.68 38.73 20.32
N ALA A 145 10.93 38.42 21.59
CA ALA A 145 11.93 37.42 22.00
C ALA A 145 11.58 36.03 21.47
N LYS A 146 10.32 35.59 21.61
CA LYS A 146 9.86 34.27 21.09
C LYS A 146 10.03 34.15 19.59
N ILE A 147 9.74 35.20 18.82
CA ILE A 147 10.00 35.21 17.37
C ILE A 147 11.49 35.03 17.11
N SER A 148 12.33 35.79 17.81
CA SER A 148 13.78 35.76 17.63
C SER A 148 14.36 34.38 17.95
N GLU A 149 13.88 33.74 19.02
CA GLU A 149 14.25 32.37 19.39
C GLU A 149 13.84 31.36 18.30
N LYS A 150 12.61 31.43 17.81
CA LYS A 150 12.11 30.54 16.73
C LYS A 150 12.78 30.77 15.37
N LEU A 151 13.39 31.93 15.13
CA LEU A 151 14.17 32.20 13.92
C LEU A 151 15.59 31.60 13.98
N THR A 152 16.06 31.21 15.17
CA THR A 152 17.34 30.51 15.29
C THR A 152 17.17 29.01 14.95
N PRO A 153 18.15 28.38 14.29
CA PRO A 153 18.10 26.95 14.04
C PRO A 153 18.01 26.20 15.38
N GLU A 154 17.06 25.29 15.52
CA GLU A 154 17.10 24.32 16.62
C GLU A 154 18.46 23.64 16.59
N LYS A 155 19.20 23.70 17.70
CA LYS A 155 20.42 22.89 17.84
C LYS A 155 19.99 21.45 17.65
N ILE A 156 20.50 20.79 16.60
CA ILE A 156 20.40 19.34 16.46
C ILE A 156 21.22 18.74 17.61
N GLN A 157 20.59 18.59 18.78
CA GLN A 157 21.09 17.76 19.87
C GLN A 157 20.80 16.31 19.46
N GLY A 158 21.64 15.75 18.59
CA GLY A 158 21.40 14.40 18.09
C GLY A 158 22.33 13.86 17.00
N VAL A 159 23.47 14.50 16.70
CA VAL A 159 24.53 13.85 15.90
C VAL A 159 25.82 13.82 16.72
N GLN A 160 25.76 13.13 17.86
CA GLN A 160 26.88 12.36 18.37
C GLN A 160 26.39 10.92 18.41
N ASN A 161 26.74 10.16 17.37
CA ASN A 161 27.01 8.72 17.32
C ASN A 161 27.21 8.32 15.87
#